data_AF-A0AA35XD79-F1
#
_entry.id   AF-A0AA35XD79-F1
#
_cell.length_a   1.000
_cell.length_b   1.000
_cell.length_c   1.000
_cell.angle_alpha   90.00
_cell.angle_beta   90.00
_cell.angle_gamma   90.00
#
_symmetry.space_group_name_H-M   'P 1'
#
loop_
_entity.id
_entity.type
_entity.pdbx_description
1 polymer ?
#
loop_
_entity_poly.entity_id
_entity_poly.type
_entity_poly.pdbx_seq_one_letter_code
_entity_poly.pdbx_strand_id
1 'polypeptide(L)'
;MSALGAVNERLRDDYIKDSQRGLDRWNRALEALGVDFKLELPHRFFNRQIGNAAGVRVSPDGRVIGEEEWQTGVSDWLPTARTWPTWTR
;
A
#
# COMPACT_ATOMS: atom_id res chain seq x y z
N MET A 1 6.45 -5.16 25.01
CA MET A 1 6.83 -3.77 24.65
C MET A 1 5.94 -2.81 25.42
N SER A 2 6.48 -1.78 26.05
CA SER A 2 5.66 -0.76 26.72
C SER A 2 4.89 0.07 25.68
N ALA A 3 3.72 0.57 26.05
CA ALA A 3 2.88 1.39 25.16
C ALA A 3 3.62 2.64 24.62
N LEU A 4 4.61 3.16 25.37
CA LEU A 4 5.41 4.33 24.97
C LEU A 4 6.33 4.03 23.77
N GLY A 5 6.85 2.80 23.65
CA GLY A 5 7.70 2.40 22.54
C GLY A 5 6.95 2.11 21.23
N ALA A 6 5.62 1.99 21.29
CA ALA A 6 4.77 1.60 20.16
C ALA A 6 3.84 2.72 19.67
N VAL A 7 4.00 3.95 20.16
CA VAL A 7 3.14 5.10 19.78
C VAL A 7 3.13 5.31 18.27
N ASN A 8 4.28 5.18 17.61
CA ASN A 8 4.37 5.32 16.15
C ASN A 8 3.54 4.25 15.42
N GLU A 9 3.56 3.01 15.88
CA GLU A 9 2.79 1.94 15.24
C GLU A 9 1.29 2.09 15.52
N ARG A 10 0.91 2.60 16.70
CA ARG A 10 -0.49 2.93 17.02
C ARG A 10 -1.03 4.05 16.12
N LEU A 11 -0.28 5.15 15.96
CA LEU A 11 -0.68 6.24 15.07
C LEU A 11 -0.81 5.75 13.62
N ARG A 12 0.09 4.85 13.22
CA ARG A 12 0.04 4.22 11.90
C ARG A 12 -1.20 3.35 11.72
N ASP A 13 -1.60 2.57 12.72
CA ASP A 13 -2.84 1.79 12.68
C ASP A 13 -4.06 2.70 12.50
N ASP A 14 -4.11 3.81 13.22
CA ASP A 14 -5.20 4.78 13.11
C ASP A 14 -5.22 5.46 11.74
N TYR A 15 -4.06 5.76 11.16
CA TYR A 15 -3.93 6.27 9.80
C TYR A 15 -4.40 5.26 8.73
N ILE A 16 -4.08 3.97 8.89
CA ILE A 16 -4.56 2.90 7.99
C ILE A 16 -6.09 2.84 8.02
N LYS A 17 -6.70 2.87 9.21
CA LYS A 17 -8.16 2.86 9.35
C LYS A 17 -8.81 4.06 8.67
N ASP A 18 -8.23 5.26 8.82
CA ASP A 18 -8.77 6.45 8.16
C ASP A 18 -8.66 6.37 6.64
N SER A 19 -7.52 5.92 6.13
CA SER A 19 -7.29 5.70 4.69
C SER A 19 -8.29 4.72 4.09
N GLN A 20 -8.60 3.64 4.81
CA GLN A 20 -9.61 2.65 4.38
C GLN A 20 -10.99 3.30 4.21
N ARG A 21 -11.40 4.20 5.10
CA ARG A 21 -12.67 4.94 4.95
C ARG A 21 -12.69 5.81 3.68
N GLY A 22 -11.53 6.33 3.25
CA GLY A 22 -11.37 7.01 1.98
C GLY A 22 -11.62 6.09 0.80
N LEU A 23 -10.95 4.93 0.77
CA LEU A 23 -11.12 3.91 -0.27
C LEU A 23 -12.55 3.38 -0.34
N ASP A 24 -13.19 3.13 0.81
CA ASP A 24 -14.58 2.66 0.86
C ASP A 24 -15.53 3.64 0.15
N ARG A 25 -15.31 4.96 0.31
CA ARG A 25 -16.09 5.98 -0.39
C ARG A 25 -15.85 5.95 -1.89
N TRP A 26 -14.60 5.81 -2.33
CA TRP A 26 -14.28 5.71 -3.76
C TRP A 26 -14.86 4.44 -4.39
N ASN A 27 -14.74 3.30 -3.71
CA ASN A 27 -15.31 2.03 -4.17
C ASN A 27 -16.83 2.09 -4.30
N ARG A 28 -17.54 2.75 -3.38
CA ARG A 28 -18.98 3.01 -3.54
C ARG A 28 -19.31 3.85 -4.77
N ALA A 29 -18.46 4.82 -5.10
CA ALA A 29 -18.61 5.64 -6.30
C ALA A 29 -18.41 4.81 -7.57
N LEU A 30 -17.40 3.93 -7.60
CA LEU A 30 -17.14 3.01 -8.70
C LEU A 30 -18.29 2.03 -8.90
N GLU A 31 -18.80 1.45 -7.81
CA GLU A 31 -19.94 0.54 -7.82
C GLU A 31 -21.21 1.23 -8.35
N ALA A 32 -21.47 2.49 -7.95
CA ALA A 32 -22.58 3.28 -8.47
C ALA A 32 -22.47 3.57 -9.98
N LEU A 33 -21.26 3.51 -10.54
CA LEU A 33 -20.99 3.63 -11.98
C LEU A 33 -20.98 2.27 -12.70
N GLY A 34 -21.24 1.16 -11.99
CA GLY A 34 -21.23 -0.20 -12.55
C GLY A 34 -19.83 -0.74 -12.86
N VAL A 35 -18.78 -0.17 -12.25
CA VAL A 35 -17.40 -0.62 -12.46
C VAL A 35 -17.09 -1.80 -11.53
N ASP A 36 -16.79 -2.96 -12.11
CA ASP A 36 -16.37 -4.16 -11.37
C ASP A 36 -14.86 -4.13 -11.04
N PHE A 37 -14.47 -3.11 -10.28
CA PHE A 37 -13.10 -2.92 -9.79
C PHE A 37 -13.13 -2.32 -8.39
N LYS A 38 -12.22 -2.77 -7.52
CA LYS A 38 -12.08 -2.28 -6.15
C LYS A 38 -10.65 -1.85 -5.87
N LEU A 39 -10.52 -0.67 -5.28
CA LEU A 39 -9.29 -0.16 -4.71
C LEU A 39 -9.07 -0.81 -3.33
N GLU A 40 -7.83 -1.21 -3.06
CA GLU A 40 -7.43 -1.84 -1.81
C GLU A 40 -6.14 -1.22 -1.26
N LEU A 41 -6.00 -1.18 0.07
CA LEU A 41 -4.74 -0.82 0.70
C LEU A 41 -3.78 -2.03 0.64
N PRO A 42 -2.50 -1.83 0.32
CA PRO A 42 -1.53 -2.91 0.42
C PRO A 42 -1.27 -3.26 1.88
N HIS A 43 -0.73 -4.45 2.11
CA HIS A 43 -0.29 -4.91 3.42
C HIS A 43 0.67 -3.90 4.06
N ARG A 44 0.58 -3.72 5.39
CA ARG A 44 1.35 -2.71 6.14
C ARG A 44 2.88 -2.87 6.05
N PHE A 45 3.41 -3.97 5.53
CA PHE A 45 4.85 -4.16 5.35
C PHE A 45 5.30 -4.06 3.89
N PHE A 46 4.37 -3.87 2.95
CA PHE A 46 4.69 -3.59 1.55
C PHE A 46 5.50 -2.29 1.44
N ASN A 47 6.59 -2.34 0.66
CA ASN A 47 7.43 -1.21 0.27
C ASN A 47 7.86 -0.27 1.43
N ARG A 48 8.44 -0.84 2.51
CA ARG A 48 8.90 -0.08 3.68
C ARG A 48 10.41 0.14 3.67
N GLN A 49 10.83 1.37 4.00
CA GLN A 49 12.23 1.75 4.17
C GLN A 49 12.60 2.05 5.64
N ILE A 50 11.63 1.98 6.56
CA ILE A 50 11.79 2.33 7.98
C ILE A 50 11.18 1.24 8.87
N GLY A 51 11.83 0.98 10.00
CA GLY A 51 11.37 0.05 11.03
C GLY A 51 11.70 -1.41 10.72
N ASN A 52 11.07 -2.35 11.43
CA ASN A 52 11.42 -3.77 11.38
C ASN A 52 11.21 -4.46 10.02
N ALA A 53 10.41 -3.85 9.15
CA ALA A 53 10.16 -4.34 7.78
C ALA A 53 11.06 -3.65 6.74
N ALA A 54 11.98 -2.77 7.15
CA ALA A 54 12.91 -2.14 6.22
C ALA A 54 13.81 -3.20 5.56
N GLY A 55 13.90 -3.17 4.23
CA GLY A 55 14.68 -4.14 3.46
C GLY A 55 14.02 -5.52 3.30
N VAL A 56 12.86 -5.76 3.91
CA VAL A 56 12.06 -6.97 3.68
C VAL A 56 11.16 -6.73 2.48
N ARG A 57 11.21 -7.65 1.51
CA ARG A 57 10.31 -7.64 0.35
C ARG A 57 9.02 -8.36 0.73
N VAL A 58 7.95 -7.59 0.81
CA VAL A 58 6.61 -8.08 1.11
C VAL A 58 5.72 -7.65 -0.04
N SER A 59 4.98 -8.58 -0.65
CA SER A 59 4.01 -8.30 -1.71
C SER A 59 2.81 -7.50 -1.17
N PRO A 60 1.98 -6.89 -2.05
CA PRO A 60 0.80 -6.13 -1.60
C PRO A 60 -0.18 -6.95 -0.77
N ASP A 61 -0.30 -8.26 -1.01
CA ASP A 61 -1.13 -9.21 -0.26
C ASP A 61 -0.47 -9.71 1.04
N GLY A 62 0.78 -9.33 1.32
CA GLY A 62 1.44 -9.60 2.61
C GLY A 62 2.37 -10.81 2.65
N ARG A 63 2.66 -11.46 1.51
CA ARG A 63 3.64 -12.56 1.44
C ARG A 63 5.05 -12.00 1.47
N VAL A 64 5.93 -12.61 2.27
CA VAL A 64 7.38 -12.33 2.18
C VAL A 64 7.91 -13.04 0.94
N ILE A 65 8.55 -12.28 0.04
CA ILE A 65 8.97 -12.76 -1.27
C ILE A 65 10.47 -12.52 -1.51
N GLY A 66 11.04 -13.25 -2.47
CA GLY A 66 12.44 -13.11 -2.87
C GLY A 66 12.70 -11.85 -3.70
N GLU A 67 13.98 -11.57 -3.96
CA GLU A 67 14.37 -10.47 -4.86
C GLU A 67 13.88 -10.71 -6.29
N GLU A 68 14.01 -11.92 -6.82
CA GLU A 68 13.57 -12.22 -8.19
C GLU A 68 12.07 -11.95 -8.39
N GLU A 69 11.22 -12.50 -7.51
CA GLU A 69 9.76 -12.28 -7.55
C GLU A 69 9.41 -10.80 -7.37
N TRP A 70 10.15 -10.08 -6.52
CA TRP A 70 9.97 -8.63 -6.36
C TRP A 70 10.30 -7.87 -7.64
N GLN A 71 11.45 -8.12 -8.26
CA GLN A 71 11.86 -7.42 -9.49
C GLN A 71 10.90 -7.67 -10.65
N THR A 72 10.33 -8.88 -10.74
CA THR A 72 9.33 -9.19 -11.77
C THR A 72 7.98 -8.53 -11.49
N GLY A 73 7.53 -8.47 -10.24
CA GLY A 73 6.19 -7.97 -9.89
C GLY A 73 6.10 -6.47 -9.56
N VAL A 74 7.20 -5.81 -9.20
CA VAL A 74 7.16 -4.44 -8.66
C VAL A 74 6.57 -3.41 -9.62
N SER A 75 6.72 -3.60 -10.93
CA SER A 75 6.13 -2.71 -11.94
C SER A 75 4.61 -2.78 -12.01
N ASP A 76 4.01 -3.88 -11.55
CA ASP A 76 2.56 -4.06 -11.51
C ASP A 76 1.95 -3.41 -10.26
N TRP A 77 2.76 -3.19 -9.22
CA TRP A 77 2.31 -2.66 -7.94
C TRP A 77 2.66 -1.18 -7.74
N LEU A 78 3.77 -0.72 -8.32
CA LEU A 78 4.28 0.64 -8.16
C LEU A 78 4.37 1.36 -9.51
N PRO A 79 4.04 2.66 -9.57
CA PRO A 79 4.20 3.44 -10.78
C PRO A 79 5.64 3.41 -11.29
N THR A 80 5.78 3.26 -12.61
CA THR A 80 7.07 3.39 -13.31
C THR A 80 7.18 4.77 -13.95
N ALA A 81 8.40 5.15 -14.37
CA ALA A 81 8.62 6.40 -15.10
C ALA A 81 7.76 6.51 -16.38
N ARG A 82 7.41 5.37 -17.00
CA ARG A 82 6.55 5.31 -18.18
C ARG A 82 5.08 5.63 -17.86
N THR A 83 4.60 5.23 -16.69
CA THR A 83 3.19 5.39 -16.27
C THR A 83 2.93 6.73 -15.58
N TRP A 84 3.98 7.54 -15.35
CA TRP A 84 3.79 8.87 -14.78
C TRP A 84 3.18 9.81 -15.83
N PRO A 85 2.06 10.49 -15.52
CA PRO A 85 1.49 11.45 -16.45
C PRO A 85 2.44 12.64 -16.68
N THR A 86 2.71 13.00 -17.93
CA THR A 86 3.62 14.13 -18.28
C THR A 86 2.99 15.52 -18.09
N TRP A 87 1.97 15.67 -17.24
CA TRP A 87 1.26 16.94 -17.00
C TRP A 87 2.10 18.02 -16.29
N THR A 88 3.41 17.81 -16.10
CA THR A 88 4.34 18.76 -15.48
C THR A 88 5.17 19.56 -16.49
N ARG A 89 4.57 20.03 -17.58
CA ARG A 89 5.09 21.16 -18.37
C ARG A 89 4.03 22.24 -18.51
#